data_AF-A0A8T5P2Q7-F1
#
_entry.id   AF-A0A8T5P2Q7-F1
#
_cell.length_a   1.000
_cell.length_b   1.000
_cell.length_c   1.000
_cell.angle_alpha   90.00
_cell.angle_beta   90.00
_cell.angle_gamma   90.00
#
_symmetry.space_group_name_H-M   'P 1'
#
loop_
_entity.id
_entity.type
_entity.pdbx_description
1 polymer ?
#
loop_
_entity_poly.entity_id
_entity_poly.type
_entity_poly.pdbx_seq_one_letter_code
_entity_poly.pdbx_strand_id
1 'polypeptide(L)'
;SYEEGREELVKINGVGNKIADCVLLFAFGKLESFPVDTHIEQIMERFYGENFRDAKKSKKRDVIADFARGYFGRYCGYAQEYLYMEDIT
;
A
#
# COMPACT_ATOMS: atom_id res chain seq x y z
N SER A 1 -13.43 -9.70 -5.16
CA SER A 1 -12.40 -8.92 -5.88
C SER A 1 -11.38 -8.38 -4.87
N TYR A 2 -10.40 -7.56 -5.25
CA TYR A 2 -9.54 -6.87 -4.28
C TYR A 2 -10.35 -5.92 -3.39
N GLU A 3 -11.16 -5.06 -3.99
CA GLU A 3 -11.99 -4.08 -3.27
C GLU A 3 -12.93 -4.74 -2.25
N GLU A 4 -13.69 -5.75 -2.68
CA GLU A 4 -14.60 -6.50 -1.78
C GLU A 4 -13.82 -7.16 -0.63
N GLY A 5 -12.64 -7.74 -0.93
CA GLY A 5 -11.81 -8.36 0.09
C GLY A 5 -11.29 -7.36 1.12
N ARG A 6 -10.91 -6.16 0.68
CA ARG A 6 -10.45 -5.08 1.56
C ARG A 6 -11.60 -4.59 2.44
N GLU A 7 -12.77 -4.37 1.87
CA GLU A 7 -13.96 -3.94 2.61
C GLU A 7 -14.39 -4.93 3.68
N GLU A 8 -14.34 -6.24 3.40
CA GLU A 8 -14.67 -7.26 4.41
C GLU A 8 -13.60 -7.36 5.51
N LEU A 9 -12.31 -7.31 5.16
CA LEU A 9 -11.24 -7.44 6.14
C LEU A 9 -11.20 -6.26 7.13
N VAL A 10 -11.46 -5.03 6.68
CA VAL A 10 -11.42 -3.83 7.53
C VAL A 10 -12.58 -3.79 8.55
N LYS A 11 -13.61 -4.62 8.39
CA LYS A 11 -14.68 -4.78 9.42
C LYS A 11 -14.18 -5.53 10.66
N ILE A 12 -13.07 -6.25 10.58
CA ILE A 12 -12.49 -6.98 11.70
C ILE A 12 -11.80 -5.99 12.65
N ASN A 13 -12.14 -6.03 13.94
CA ASN A 13 -11.53 -5.15 14.93
C ASN A 13 -10.00 -5.28 14.94
N GLY A 14 -9.30 -4.15 14.80
CA GLY A 14 -7.84 -4.09 14.72
C GLY A 14 -7.25 -4.24 13.30
N VAL A 15 -8.08 -4.48 12.28
CA VAL A 15 -7.63 -4.55 10.88
C VAL A 15 -7.89 -3.23 10.18
N GLY A 16 -6.82 -2.47 9.91
CA GLY A 16 -6.86 -1.28 9.04
C GLY A 16 -6.41 -1.60 7.61
N ASN A 17 -6.46 -0.59 6.72
CA ASN A 17 -6.10 -0.70 5.29
C ASN A 17 -4.77 -1.44 5.05
N LYS A 18 -3.72 -1.09 5.80
CA LYS A 18 -2.40 -1.75 5.69
C LYS A 18 -2.47 -3.25 5.93
N ILE A 19 -3.15 -3.66 7.01
CA ILE A 19 -3.24 -5.08 7.38
C ILE A 19 -4.10 -5.83 6.36
N ALA A 20 -5.22 -5.24 5.94
CA ALA A 20 -6.05 -5.81 4.89
C ALA A 20 -5.26 -6.02 3.60
N ASP A 21 -4.48 -5.02 3.15
CA ASP A 21 -3.64 -5.14 1.96
C ASP A 21 -2.55 -6.21 2.10
N CYS A 22 -1.90 -6.35 3.28
CA CYS A 22 -0.94 -7.43 3.52
C CYS A 22 -1.60 -8.80 3.37
N VAL A 23 -2.77 -9.00 3.98
CA VAL A 23 -3.51 -10.27 3.91
C VAL A 23 -3.91 -10.57 2.46
N LEU A 24 -4.41 -9.58 1.73
CA LEU A 24 -4.83 -9.75 0.34
C LEU A 24 -3.66 -10.08 -0.59
N LEU A 25 -2.51 -9.42 -0.40
CA LEU A 25 -1.30 -9.66 -1.17
C LEU A 25 -0.74 -11.07 -0.90
N PHE A 26 -0.50 -11.40 0.37
CA PHE A 26 0.25 -12.60 0.75
C PHE A 26 -0.58 -13.88 0.81
N ALA A 27 -1.85 -13.79 1.22
CA ALA A 27 -2.71 -14.97 1.40
C ALA A 27 -3.70 -15.20 0.26
N PHE A 28 -4.11 -14.14 -0.45
CA PHE A 28 -5.15 -14.21 -1.49
C PHE A 28 -4.68 -13.86 -2.90
N GLY A 29 -3.38 -13.62 -3.09
CA GLY A 29 -2.77 -13.36 -4.40
C GLY A 29 -3.31 -12.12 -5.11
N LYS A 30 -3.77 -11.12 -4.36
CA LYS A 30 -4.19 -9.82 -4.92
C LYS A 30 -2.97 -8.96 -5.18
N LEU A 31 -2.38 -9.13 -6.36
CA LEU A 31 -1.15 -8.44 -6.75
C LEU A 31 -1.35 -6.92 -6.94
N GLU A 32 -2.61 -6.48 -7.02
CA GLU A 32 -3.03 -5.08 -6.99
C GLU A 32 -3.09 -4.47 -5.56
N SER A 33 -2.78 -5.23 -4.50
CA SER A 33 -2.65 -4.71 -3.14
C SER A 33 -1.30 -4.02 -2.92
N PHE A 34 -1.30 -2.89 -2.19
CA PHE A 34 -0.09 -2.13 -1.90
C PHE A 34 -0.08 -1.70 -0.42
N PRO A 35 0.43 -2.56 0.49
CA PRO A 35 0.50 -2.23 1.91
C PRO A 35 1.43 -1.04 2.15
N VAL A 36 0.95 -0.02 2.87
CA VAL A 36 1.77 1.15 3.23
C VAL A 36 1.95 1.21 4.75
N ASP A 37 3.16 0.90 5.21
CA ASP A 37 3.61 1.16 6.58
C ASP A 37 4.51 2.40 6.65
N THR A 38 5.17 2.60 7.79
CA THR A 38 6.05 3.76 7.99
C THR A 38 7.30 3.74 7.09
N HIS A 39 7.85 2.57 6.77
CA HIS A 39 9.05 2.44 5.94
C HIS A 39 8.70 2.66 4.46
N ILE A 40 7.64 2.01 3.98
CA ILE A 40 7.12 2.23 2.63
C ILE A 40 6.69 3.70 2.44
N GLU A 41 6.07 4.32 3.44
CA GLU A 41 5.74 5.76 3.40
C GLU A 41 6.99 6.62 3.17
N GLN A 42 8.07 6.38 3.92
CA GLN A 42 9.34 7.11 3.79
C GLN A 42 9.99 6.90 2.41
N ILE A 43 10.01 5.67 1.91
CA ILE A 43 10.56 5.34 0.59
C ILE A 43 9.77 6.01 -0.52
N MET A 44 8.43 5.94 -0.44
CA MET A 44 7.57 6.59 -1.42
C MET A 44 7.71 8.11 -1.38
N GLU A 45 7.88 8.70 -0.20
CA GLU A 45 8.21 10.14 -0.08
C GLU A 45 9.57 10.49 -0.70
N ARG A 46 10.58 9.65 -0.50
CA ARG A 46 11.94 9.86 -1.04
C ARG A 46 11.95 9.85 -2.58
N PHE A 47 11.28 8.89 -3.20
CA PHE A 47 11.33 8.70 -4.65
C PHE A 47 10.20 9.39 -5.41
N TYR A 48 9.04 9.58 -4.79
CA TYR A 48 7.82 10.06 -5.44
C TYR A 48 7.14 11.23 -4.69
N GLY A 49 7.80 11.84 -3.70
CA GLY A 49 7.20 12.81 -2.77
C GLY A 49 6.51 14.03 -3.39
N GLU A 50 6.90 14.43 -4.60
CA GLU A 50 6.23 15.48 -5.38
C GLU A 50 4.73 15.21 -5.57
N ASN A 51 4.35 13.93 -5.67
CA ASN A 51 2.96 13.51 -5.88
C ASN A 51 2.10 13.59 -4.61
N PHE A 52 2.71 13.83 -3.43
CA PHE A 52 2.04 13.74 -2.13
C PHE A 52 2.06 15.04 -1.33
N ARG A 53 2.52 16.15 -1.93
CA ARG A 53 2.71 17.44 -1.24
C ARG A 53 1.44 17.99 -0.60
N ASP A 54 0.30 17.81 -1.26
CA ASP A 54 -1.00 18.30 -0.78
C ASP A 54 -1.76 17.27 0.07
N ALA A 55 -1.17 16.09 0.30
CA ALA A 55 -1.81 15.04 1.07
C ALA A 55 -1.91 15.41 2.56
N LYS A 56 -3.13 15.36 3.10
CA LYS A 56 -3.33 15.50 4.55
C LYS A 56 -2.60 14.37 5.27
N LYS A 57 -1.93 14.67 6.38
CA LYS A 57 -1.17 13.68 7.17
C LYS A 57 -2.02 12.45 7.55
N SER A 58 -3.30 12.62 7.88
CA SER A 58 -4.23 11.53 8.22
C SER A 58 -4.63 10.63 7.04
N LYS A 59 -4.32 11.05 5.81
CA LYS A 59 -4.68 10.36 4.57
C LYS A 59 -3.48 10.03 3.69
N LYS A 60 -2.26 10.35 4.14
CA LYS A 60 -1.06 10.23 3.33
C LYS A 60 -0.83 8.80 2.81
N ARG A 61 -1.01 7.80 3.68
CA ARG A 61 -0.85 6.38 3.31
C ARG A 61 -1.88 5.89 2.30
N ASP A 62 -3.13 6.34 2.43
CA ASP A 62 -4.19 6.02 1.46
C ASP A 62 -3.82 6.61 0.08
N VAL A 63 -3.38 7.87 0.04
CA VAL A 63 -2.95 8.55 -1.20
C VAL A 63 -1.74 7.87 -1.84
N ILE A 64 -0.74 7.45 -1.03
CA ILE A 64 0.43 6.71 -1.51
C ILE A 64 0.01 5.38 -2.13
N ALA A 65 -0.88 4.63 -1.47
CA ALA A 65 -1.35 3.35 -1.96
C ALA A 65 -2.11 3.50 -3.29
N ASP A 66 -2.97 4.51 -3.41
CA ASP A 66 -3.71 4.79 -4.65
C ASP A 66 -2.79 5.19 -5.79
N PHE A 67 -1.80 6.05 -5.52
CA PHE A 67 -0.76 6.39 -6.49
C PHE A 67 0.00 5.13 -6.94
N ALA A 68 0.43 4.30 -6.01
CA ALA A 68 1.21 3.10 -6.31
C ALA A 68 0.43 2.09 -7.16
N ARG A 69 -0.87 1.88 -6.87
CA ARG A 69 -1.76 1.03 -7.70
C ARG A 69 -1.91 1.59 -9.11
N GLY A 70 -2.04 2.91 -9.26
CA GLY A 70 -2.12 3.56 -10.58
C GLY A 70 -0.80 3.51 -11.35
N TYR A 71 0.33 3.71 -10.66
CA TYR A 71 1.65 3.83 -11.26
C TYR A 71 2.28 2.48 -11.61
N PHE A 72 2.26 1.51 -10.68
CA PHE A 72 2.82 0.17 -10.88
C PHE A 72 1.81 -0.82 -11.49
N GLY A 73 0.52 -0.46 -11.53
CA GLY A 73 -0.53 -1.25 -12.15
C GLY A 73 -0.78 -2.59 -11.47
N ARG A 74 -1.12 -3.60 -12.27
CA ARG A 74 -1.55 -4.94 -11.79
C ARG A 74 -0.57 -5.63 -10.85
N TYR A 75 0.72 -5.31 -10.93
CA TYR A 75 1.78 -5.95 -10.16
C TYR A 75 2.35 -5.05 -9.06
N CYS A 76 1.58 -4.04 -8.60
CA CYS A 76 2.06 -3.10 -7.58
C CYS A 76 2.51 -3.79 -6.28
N GLY A 77 1.92 -4.94 -5.91
CA GLY A 77 2.35 -5.72 -4.76
C GLY A 77 3.79 -6.23 -4.88
N TYR A 78 4.24 -6.61 -6.09
CA TYR A 78 5.65 -6.95 -6.30
C TYR A 78 6.55 -5.72 -6.20
N ALA A 79 6.14 -4.59 -6.78
CA ALA A 79 6.88 -3.34 -6.63
C ALA A 79 7.03 -2.96 -5.16
N GLN A 80 5.98 -3.13 -4.35
CA GLN A 80 6.03 -2.90 -2.92
C GLN A 80 7.09 -3.78 -2.23
N GLU A 81 7.16 -5.06 -2.55
CA GLU A 81 8.15 -5.98 -1.94
C GLU A 81 9.59 -5.62 -2.32
N TYR A 82 9.82 -5.18 -3.56
CA TYR A 82 11.13 -4.67 -3.96
C TYR A 82 11.50 -3.37 -3.23
N LEU A 83 10.54 -2.44 -3.07
CA LEU A 83 10.74 -1.23 -2.29
C LEU A 83 11.00 -1.55 -0.82
N TYR A 84 10.33 -2.55 -0.25
CA TYR A 84 10.57 -3.01 1.11
C TYR A 84 11.98 -3.59 1.29
N MET A 85 12.48 -4.32 0.29
CA MET A 85 13.83 -4.87 0.31
C MET A 85 14.91 -3.77 0.36
N GLU A 86 14.72 -2.65 -0.34
CA GLU A 86 15.63 -1.48 -0.29
C GLU A 86 15.76 -0.86 1.11
N ASP A 87 14.78 -1.07 2.00
CA ASP A 87 14.86 -0.59 3.39
C ASP A 87 15.73 -1.50 4.27
N ILE A 88 15.80 -2.79 3.94
CA ILE A 88 16.44 -3.83 4.76
C ILE A 88 17.91 -4.06 4.35
N THR A 89 18.30 -3.63 3.15
CA THR A 89 19.67 -3.74 2.61
C THR A 89 20.48 -2.46 2.77
#